data_AF-A0AAU7H271-F1
#
_entry.id   AF-A0AAU7H271-F1
#
_cell.length_a   1.000
_cell.length_b   1.000
_cell.length_c   1.000
_cell.angle_alpha   90.00
_cell.angle_beta   90.00
_cell.angle_gamma   90.00
#
_symmetry.space_group_name_H-M   'P 1'
#
loop_
_entity.id
_entity.type
_entity.pdbx_description
1 polymer ?
#
loop_
_entity_poly.entity_id
_entity_poly.type
_entity_poly.pdbx_seq_one_letter_code
_entity_poly.pdbx_strand_id
1 'polypeptide(L)'
;MMRNMLQGKLHRVKVTQADLHYEGSCAIDQDFLDAAGILENETIHLWNVTNGNRFSTYAIAAERGSRIISVNGAAAHCASVGDILIIASFVTMSDEEARSWQPNIAYFEGDNEMKRQAKAIPVQVA
;
A
#
# COMPACT_ATOMS: atom_id res chain seq x y z
N MET A 1 11.33 24.42 -5.58
CA MET A 1 11.54 23.11 -6.24
C MET A 1 10.42 22.17 -5.84
N MET A 2 10.17 21.13 -6.64
CA MET A 2 9.17 20.10 -6.32
C MET A 2 9.84 18.91 -5.62
N ARG A 3 9.12 18.29 -4.68
CA ARG A 3 9.54 17.10 -3.90
C ARG A 3 8.58 15.96 -4.17
N ASN A 4 9.11 14.73 -4.23
CA ASN A 4 8.31 13.52 -4.25
C ASN A 4 8.21 12.98 -2.82
N MET A 5 7.01 12.99 -2.24
CA MET A 5 6.75 12.69 -0.83
C MET A 5 5.88 11.45 -0.72
N LEU A 6 6.08 10.66 0.34
CA LEU A 6 5.17 9.56 0.68
C LEU A 6 3.78 10.15 0.93
N GLN A 7 2.80 9.77 0.11
CA GLN A 7 1.41 10.18 0.27
C GLN A 7 0.79 9.39 1.43
N GLY A 8 0.94 8.07 1.36
CA GLY A 8 0.41 7.16 2.35
C GLY A 8 0.88 5.74 2.12
N LYS A 9 0.64 4.89 3.12
CA LYS A 9 0.98 3.46 3.04
C LYS A 9 0.07 2.57 3.88
N LEU A 10 -0.10 1.35 3.38
CA LEU A 10 -0.61 0.20 4.09
C LEU A 10 0.58 -0.59 4.63
N HIS A 11 0.73 -0.63 5.95
CA HIS A 11 1.88 -1.24 6.60
C HIS A 11 1.57 -2.66 7.05
N ARG A 12 2.26 -3.63 6.43
CA ARG A 12 2.23 -5.07 6.76
C ARG A 12 0.88 -5.74 6.54
N VAL A 13 0.24 -5.44 5.42
CA VAL A 13 -0.94 -6.19 4.96
C VAL A 13 -0.51 -7.56 4.44
N LYS A 14 -1.38 -8.55 4.55
CA LYS A 14 -1.22 -9.91 4.06
C LYS A 14 -1.89 -10.07 2.71
N VAL A 15 -1.19 -10.68 1.75
CA VAL A 15 -1.77 -11.08 0.46
C VAL A 15 -2.84 -12.15 0.70
N THR A 16 -4.07 -11.87 0.26
CA THR A 16 -5.19 -12.81 0.37
C THR A 16 -5.37 -13.61 -0.91
N GLN A 17 -4.99 -13.05 -2.05
CA GLN A 17 -5.17 -13.63 -3.38
C GLN A 17 -3.97 -13.29 -4.28
N ALA A 18 -3.59 -14.22 -5.15
CA ALA A 18 -2.59 -13.99 -6.18
C ALA A 18 -2.98 -14.77 -7.43
N ASP A 19 -3.33 -14.07 -8.51
CA ASP A 19 -3.80 -14.69 -9.76
C ASP A 19 -3.03 -14.14 -10.97
N LEU A 20 -2.26 -15.02 -11.60
CA LEU A 20 -1.46 -14.71 -12.79
C LEU A 20 -2.31 -14.38 -14.02
N HIS A 21 -3.54 -14.91 -14.10
CA HIS A 21 -4.40 -14.78 -15.27
C HIS A 21 -5.39 -13.61 -15.16
N TYR A 22 -5.41 -12.91 -14.02
CA TYR A 22 -6.19 -11.70 -13.82
C TYR A 22 -5.45 -10.44 -14.31
N GLU A 23 -6.17 -9.37 -14.60
CA GLU A 23 -5.58 -8.10 -15.09
C GLU A 23 -4.53 -7.52 -14.13
N GLY A 24 -3.35 -7.19 -14.67
CA GLY A 24 -2.14 -6.82 -13.93
C GLY A 24 -2.26 -5.53 -13.11
N SER A 25 -2.76 -5.68 -11.87
CA SER A 25 -3.07 -4.62 -10.90
C SER A 25 -2.94 -5.18 -9.47
N CYS A 26 -3.17 -4.35 -8.45
CA CYS A 26 -3.42 -4.83 -7.10
C CYS A 26 -4.81 -4.39 -6.63
N ALA A 27 -5.70 -5.36 -6.39
CA ALA A 27 -7.01 -5.08 -5.82
C ALA A 27 -6.91 -4.96 -4.30
N ILE A 28 -7.43 -3.88 -3.75
CA ILE A 28 -7.30 -3.52 -2.33
C ILE A 28 -8.67 -3.14 -1.80
N ASP A 29 -9.05 -3.67 -0.64
CA ASP A 29 -10.26 -3.26 0.08
C ASP A 29 -10.39 -1.73 0.12
N GLN A 30 -11.54 -1.21 -0.29
CA GLN A 30 -11.80 0.23 -0.30
C GLN A 30 -11.58 0.91 1.06
N ASP A 31 -11.87 0.24 2.18
CA ASP A 31 -11.58 0.80 3.51
C ASP A 31 -10.08 1.03 3.73
N PHE A 32 -9.23 0.20 3.11
CA PHE A 32 -7.78 0.31 3.21
C PHE A 32 -7.27 1.43 2.31
N LEU A 33 -7.79 1.53 1.08
CA LEU A 33 -7.51 2.63 0.17
C LEU A 33 -7.82 3.99 0.84
N ASP A 34 -9.02 4.12 1.40
CA ASP A 34 -9.47 5.33 2.11
C ASP A 34 -8.54 5.68 3.29
N ALA A 35 -8.13 4.66 4.07
CA ALA A 35 -7.26 4.84 5.23
C ALA A 35 -5.84 5.33 4.87
N ALA A 36 -5.31 4.91 3.72
CA ALA A 36 -4.01 5.34 3.23
C ALA A 36 -4.09 6.52 2.25
N GLY A 37 -5.29 7.03 1.95
CA GLY A 37 -5.50 8.07 0.94
C GLY A 37 -5.06 7.65 -0.47
N ILE A 38 -5.04 6.35 -0.75
CA ILE A 38 -4.68 5.81 -2.07
C ILE A 38 -5.94 5.80 -2.93
N LEU A 39 -5.85 6.32 -4.15
CA LEU A 39 -6.95 6.36 -5.10
C LEU A 39 -6.95 5.12 -6.00
N GLU A 40 -8.14 4.76 -6.47
CA GLU A 40 -8.27 3.80 -7.57
C GLU A 40 -7.56 4.35 -8.82
N ASN A 41 -6.86 3.47 -9.54
CA ASN A 41 -5.97 3.76 -10.66
C ASN A 41 -4.69 4.56 -10.30
N GLU A 42 -4.40 4.77 -9.02
CA GLU A 42 -3.14 5.41 -8.59
C GLU A 42 -1.97 4.42 -8.66
N THR A 43 -0.81 4.91 -9.11
CA THR A 43 0.44 4.16 -9.05
C THR A 43 0.82 3.88 -7.59
N ILE A 44 1.08 2.61 -7.29
CA ILE A 44 1.52 2.13 -5.99
C ILE A 44 2.82 1.34 -6.12
N HIS A 45 3.63 1.43 -5.09
CA HIS A 45 4.82 0.62 -4.90
C HIS A 45 4.55 -0.44 -3.85
N LEU A 46 4.89 -1.68 -4.17
CA LEU A 46 4.73 -2.83 -3.29
C LEU A 46 6.11 -3.34 -2.87
N TRP A 47 6.31 -3.44 -1.57
CA TRP A 47 7.53 -3.96 -0.96
C TRP A 47 7.18 -5.20 -0.17
N ASN A 48 7.57 -6.36 -0.70
CA ASN A 48 7.28 -7.64 -0.09
C ASN A 48 8.29 -7.93 1.01
N VAL A 49 7.82 -7.96 2.25
CA VAL A 49 8.62 -8.18 3.46
C VAL A 49 9.01 -9.66 3.58
N THR A 50 8.17 -10.57 3.06
CA THR A 50 8.42 -12.01 3.15
C THR A 50 9.55 -12.45 2.22
N ASN A 51 9.55 -11.99 0.96
CA ASN A 51 10.50 -12.47 -0.06
C ASN A 51 11.50 -11.40 -0.55
N GLY A 52 11.34 -10.13 -0.16
CA GLY A 52 12.24 -9.03 -0.51
C GLY A 52 11.97 -8.37 -1.86
N ASN A 53 11.02 -8.86 -2.66
CA ASN A 53 10.68 -8.26 -3.96
C ASN A 53 10.17 -6.83 -3.80
N ARG A 54 10.54 -5.97 -4.76
CA ARG A 54 10.10 -4.58 -4.82
C ARG A 54 9.64 -4.30 -6.25
N PHE A 55 8.40 -3.89 -6.40
CA PHE A 55 7.79 -3.65 -7.70
C PHE A 55 6.75 -2.53 -7.62
N SER A 56 6.27 -2.10 -8.78
CA SER A 56 5.28 -1.03 -8.91
C SER A 56 4.15 -1.50 -9.82
N THR A 57 2.93 -1.09 -9.54
CA THR A 57 1.74 -1.28 -10.37
C THR A 57 0.73 -0.17 -10.03
N TYR A 58 -0.54 -0.34 -10.34
CA TYR A 58 -1.62 0.55 -9.91
C TYR A 58 -2.65 -0.19 -9.04
N ALA A 59 -3.34 0.57 -8.19
CA ALA A 59 -4.40 0.07 -7.32
C ALA A 59 -5.74 -0.01 -8.06
N ILE A 60 -6.53 -1.04 -7.77
CA ILE A 60 -7.97 -1.10 -8.08
C ILE A 60 -8.76 -1.39 -6.81
N ALA A 61 -10.03 -0.98 -6.76
CA ALA A 61 -10.86 -1.23 -5.60
C ALA A 61 -11.31 -2.70 -5.52
N ALA A 62 -11.21 -3.29 -4.33
CA ALA A 62 -11.95 -4.49 -3.95
C ALA A 62 -13.15 -4.08 -3.07
N GLU A 63 -14.08 -5.02 -2.89
CA GLU A 63 -15.28 -4.79 -2.08
C GLU A 63 -14.93 -4.27 -0.68
N ARG A 64 -15.67 -3.24 -0.23
CA ARG A 64 -15.46 -2.61 1.07
C ARG A 64 -15.69 -3.62 2.21
N GLY A 65 -14.73 -3.71 3.13
CA GLY A 65 -14.79 -4.62 4.28
C GLY A 65 -14.40 -6.08 3.96
N SER A 66 -14.06 -6.39 2.71
CA SER A 66 -13.62 -7.72 2.27
C SER A 66 -12.24 -8.12 2.80
N ARG A 67 -11.44 -7.14 3.22
CA ARG A 67 -10.04 -7.25 3.62
C ARG A 67 -9.10 -7.81 2.55
N ILE A 68 -9.53 -7.78 1.29
CA ILE A 68 -8.78 -8.33 0.16
C ILE A 68 -7.52 -7.51 -0.11
N ILE A 69 -6.42 -8.23 -0.32
CA ILE A 69 -5.22 -7.78 -1.01
C ILE A 69 -4.95 -8.81 -2.10
N SER A 70 -5.32 -8.49 -3.34
CA SER A 70 -5.12 -9.36 -4.50
C SER A 70 -3.99 -8.83 -5.36
N VAL A 71 -2.95 -9.64 -5.59
CA VAL A 71 -1.83 -9.28 -6.47
C VAL A 71 -1.98 -10.03 -7.78
N ASN A 72 -2.27 -9.31 -8.86
CA ASN A 72 -2.80 -9.91 -10.09
C ASN A 72 -1.84 -9.77 -11.28
N GLY A 73 -2.03 -10.61 -12.29
CA GLY A 73 -1.28 -10.60 -13.54
C GLY A 73 0.20 -10.86 -13.33
N ALA A 74 1.05 -10.14 -14.08
CA ALA A 74 2.50 -10.26 -13.96
C ALA A 74 3.03 -10.02 -12.53
N ALA A 75 2.31 -9.24 -11.70
CA ALA A 75 2.69 -8.99 -10.32
C ALA A 75 2.53 -10.23 -9.42
N ALA A 76 1.73 -11.22 -9.80
CA ALA A 76 1.58 -12.47 -9.06
C ALA A 76 2.89 -13.29 -9.01
N HIS A 77 3.84 -13.05 -9.91
CA HIS A 77 5.19 -13.62 -9.80
C HIS A 77 6.00 -13.05 -8.63
N CYS A 78 5.62 -11.87 -8.12
CA CYS A 78 6.37 -11.16 -7.09
C CYS A 78 5.81 -11.36 -5.67
N ALA A 79 4.63 -11.97 -5.53
CA ALA A 79 3.99 -12.20 -4.24
C ALA A 79 3.09 -13.44 -4.26
N SER A 80 3.09 -14.18 -3.15
CA SER A 80 2.22 -15.35 -2.93
C SER A 80 1.18 -15.07 -1.86
N VAL A 81 0.06 -15.81 -1.87
CA VAL A 81 -0.92 -15.78 -0.76
C VAL A 81 -0.20 -16.03 0.56
N GLY A 82 -0.47 -15.17 1.55
CA GLY A 82 0.17 -15.19 2.87
C GLY A 82 1.39 -14.27 3.00
N ASP A 83 1.94 -13.75 1.90
CA ASP A 83 3.06 -12.81 1.97
C ASP A 83 2.66 -11.50 2.65
N ILE A 84 3.61 -10.88 3.35
CA ILE A 84 3.43 -9.59 4.01
C ILE A 84 3.95 -8.49 3.10
N LEU A 85 3.09 -7.55 2.74
CA LEU A 85 3.40 -6.41 1.89
C LEU A 85 3.35 -5.09 2.66
N ILE A 86 4.17 -4.15 2.22
CA ILE A 86 3.96 -2.72 2.42
C ILE A 86 3.57 -2.14 1.07
N ILE A 87 2.40 -1.49 1.00
CA ILE A 87 1.89 -0.84 -0.21
C ILE A 87 1.92 0.66 0.02
N ALA A 88 2.53 1.44 -0.87
CA ALA A 88 2.72 2.87 -0.70
C ALA A 88 2.45 3.64 -1.99
N SER A 89 1.89 4.85 -1.88
CA SER A 89 1.83 5.81 -2.98
C SER A 89 2.59 7.09 -2.67
N PHE A 90 2.93 7.85 -3.71
CA PHE A 90 3.73 9.05 -3.62
C PHE A 90 3.09 10.19 -4.40
N VAL A 91 3.23 11.41 -3.87
CA VAL A 91 2.71 12.63 -4.50
C VAL A 91 3.82 13.66 -4.64
N THR A 92 3.68 14.51 -5.65
CA THR A 92 4.62 15.62 -5.88
C THR A 92 4.03 16.92 -5.35
N MET A 93 4.80 17.67 -4.57
CA MET A 93 4.39 18.95 -3.98
C MET A 93 5.55 19.93 -3.89
N SER A 94 5.29 21.20 -3.56
CA SER A 94 6.35 22.19 -3.39
C SER A 94 7.24 21.86 -2.16
N ASP A 95 8.49 22.35 -2.15
CA ASP A 95 9.37 22.19 -0.98
C ASP A 95 8.81 22.83 0.30
N GLU A 96 7.98 23.87 0.17
CA GLU A 96 7.32 24.52 1.31
C GLU A 96 6.27 23.60 1.94
N GLU A 97 5.37 23.05 1.13
CA GLU A 97 4.36 22.08 1.57
C GLU A 97 5.00 20.79 2.11
N ALA A 98 6.06 20.31 1.46
CA ALA A 98 6.74 19.07 1.84
C ALA A 98 7.31 19.09 3.27
N ARG A 99 7.67 20.27 3.79
CA ARG A 99 8.29 20.41 5.13
C ARG A 99 7.31 20.18 6.28
N SER A 100 6.01 20.37 6.03
CA SER A 100 4.94 20.14 7.01
C SER A 100 4.02 18.99 6.61
N TRP A 101 4.30 18.32 5.47
CA TRP A 101 3.52 17.20 4.97
C TRP A 101 3.48 16.01 5.94
N GLN A 102 2.31 15.40 6.08
CA GLN A 102 2.06 14.27 6.97
C GLN A 102 1.41 13.13 6.18
N PRO A 103 2.08 11.97 6.02
CA PRO A 103 1.55 10.86 5.25
C PRO A 103 0.38 10.15 5.94
N ASN A 104 -0.48 9.52 5.16
CA ASN A 104 -1.56 8.66 5.64
C ASN A 104 -1.05 7.23 5.88
N ILE A 105 -0.94 6.79 7.14
CA ILE A 105 -0.36 5.48 7.46
C ILE A 105 -1.37 4.60 8.18
N ALA A 106 -1.70 3.46 7.60
CA ALA A 106 -2.51 2.42 8.23
C ALA A 106 -1.66 1.21 8.62
N TYR A 107 -1.83 0.72 9.85
CA TYR A 107 -1.12 -0.42 10.41
C TYR A 107 -2.03 -1.63 10.53
N PHE A 108 -1.55 -2.79 10.10
CA PHE A 108 -2.32 -4.03 10.04
C PHE A 108 -1.68 -5.14 10.86
N GLU A 109 -2.52 -6.00 11.41
CA GLU A 109 -2.13 -7.23 12.12
C GLU A 109 -3.08 -8.39 11.76
N GLY A 110 -2.64 -9.61 12.04
CA GLY A 110 -3.47 -10.81 11.89
C GLY A 110 -3.96 -11.02 10.46
N ASP A 111 -5.28 -11.04 10.29
CA ASP A 111 -5.94 -11.21 9.00
C ASP A 111 -6.45 -9.88 8.45
N ASN A 112 -5.48 -9.01 8.13
CA ASN A 112 -5.71 -7.66 7.63
C ASN A 112 -6.63 -6.82 8.53
N GLU A 113 -6.52 -6.99 9.84
CA GLU A 113 -7.21 -6.11 10.79
C GLU A 113 -6.44 -4.80 10.91
N MET A 114 -7.08 -3.71 10.49
CA MET A 114 -6.52 -2.37 10.66
C MET A 114 -6.58 -1.99 12.15
N LYS A 115 -5.41 -1.83 12.78
CA LYS A 115 -5.29 -1.52 14.21
C LYS A 115 -5.14 -0.04 14.50
N ARG A 116 -4.44 0.69 13.63
CA ARG A 116 -4.11 2.09 13.86
C ARG A 116 -3.96 2.85 12.56
N GLN A 117 -4.44 4.08 12.55
CA GLN A 117 -4.08 5.09 11.57
C GLN A 117 -3.18 6.15 12.23
N ALA A 118 -2.19 6.64 11.50
CA ALA A 118 -1.29 7.68 11.96
C ALA A 118 -0.93 8.65 10.83
N LYS A 119 -0.60 9.87 11.22
CA LYS A 119 -0.12 10.95 10.34
C LYS A 119 1.39 11.16 10.40
N ALA A 120 2.07 10.41 11.26
CA ALA A 120 3.52 10.47 11.44
C ALA A 120 4.09 9.11 11.83
N ILE A 121 5.34 8.87 11.45
CA ILE A 121 6.13 7.73 11.92
C ILE A 121 6.97 8.24 13.09
N PRO A 122 6.97 7.57 14.26
CA PRO A 122 7.84 7.94 15.37
C PRO A 122 9.32 7.97 14.93
N VAL A 123 10.08 8.91 15.50
CA VAL A 123 11.53 8.97 15.27
C VAL A 123 12.15 7.67 15.79
N GLN A 124 12.90 6.99 14.93
CA GLN A 124 13.66 5.82 15.35
C GLN A 124 14.77 6.27 16.29
N VAL A 125 14.71 5.81 17.54
CA VAL A 125 15.77 6.01 18.53
C VAL A 125 16.84 4.93 18.36
N ALA A 126 18.07 5.23 18.79
CA ALA A 126 19.22 4.33 18.75
C ALA A 126 19.12 3.21 19.78
#